data_AF-A0A7S1FPB6-F1
#
_entry.id   AF-A0A7S1FPB6-F1
#
_cell.length_a   1.000
_cell.length_b   1.000
_cell.length_c   1.000
_cell.angle_alpha   90.00
_cell.angle_beta   90.00
_cell.angle_gamma   90.00
#
_symmetry.space_group_name_H-M   'P 1'
#
loop_
_entity.id
_entity.type
_entity.pdbx_description
1 polymer ?
#
loop_
_entity_poly.entity_id
_entity_poly.type
_entity_poly.pdbx_seq_one_letter_code
_entity_poly.pdbx_strand_id
1 'polypeptide(L)'
;IERISAAPKMTADSVRMAETLQIVRVRAVEEMGKDLGEAASVLGRLVGYERVEERRAVLRAGLEARGTEFAREMGKLAQEALEGFEEKGEGVADPELVQRVQGIDWEIRSFLEAGKMP
;
A
#
# COMPACT_ATOMS: atom_id res chain seq x y z
N ILE A 1 -38.49 36.27 -4.99
CA ILE A 1 -37.08 36.57 -5.35
C ILE A 1 -36.23 35.47 -4.71
N GLU A 2 -35.43 34.83 -5.54
CA GLU A 2 -34.89 33.47 -5.41
C GLU A 2 -33.92 33.28 -4.23
N ARG A 3 -34.08 32.20 -3.47
CA ARG A 3 -33.10 31.68 -2.49
C ARG A 3 -32.89 30.18 -2.63
N ILE A 4 -32.89 29.69 -3.87
CA ILE A 4 -32.52 28.32 -4.19
C ILE A 4 -31.27 28.39 -5.07
N SER A 5 -30.29 27.51 -4.80
CA SER A 5 -29.09 27.26 -5.61
C SER A 5 -27.80 28.01 -5.27
N ALA A 6 -27.38 27.97 -3.99
CA ALA A 6 -25.97 28.01 -3.63
C ALA A 6 -25.47 26.58 -3.35
N ALA A 7 -25.52 25.72 -4.37
CA ALA A 7 -24.73 24.49 -4.37
C ALA A 7 -23.42 24.79 -5.11
N PRO A 8 -22.23 24.44 -4.58
CA PRO A 8 -21.00 24.54 -5.33
C PRO A 8 -21.08 23.51 -6.45
N LYS A 9 -21.50 23.94 -7.64
CA LYS A 9 -21.36 23.15 -8.86
C LYS A 9 -19.86 22.99 -9.07
N MET A 10 -19.34 21.77 -8.95
CA MET A 10 -18.02 21.43 -9.47
C MET A 10 -17.93 22.01 -10.88
N THR A 11 -17.07 23.01 -11.08
CA THR A 11 -16.90 23.62 -12.39
C THR A 11 -16.09 22.64 -13.25
N ALA A 12 -16.22 22.72 -14.57
CA ALA A 12 -15.42 21.89 -15.49
C ALA A 12 -13.92 22.01 -15.20
N ASP A 13 -13.48 23.17 -14.69
CA ASP A 13 -12.12 23.42 -14.25
C ASP A 13 -11.75 22.64 -12.98
N SER A 14 -12.66 22.49 -12.00
CA SER A 14 -12.43 21.65 -10.82
C SER A 14 -12.28 20.17 -11.17
N VAL A 15 -13.05 19.68 -12.16
CA VAL A 15 -12.95 18.30 -12.65
C VAL A 15 -11.60 18.07 -13.34
N ARG A 16 -11.21 18.95 -14.26
CA ARG A 16 -9.92 18.87 -14.96
C ARG A 16 -8.73 18.97 -14.01
N MET A 17 -8.86 19.79 -12.97
CA MET A 17 -7.83 19.94 -11.95
C MET A 17 -7.72 18.69 -11.07
N ALA A 18 -8.84 18.06 -10.70
CA ALA A 18 -8.84 16.77 -10.01
C ALA A 18 -8.22 15.65 -10.85
N GLU A 19 -8.55 15.58 -12.15
CA GLU A 19 -7.94 14.63 -13.09
C GLU A 19 -6.43 14.84 -13.21
N THR A 20 -5.99 16.09 -13.32
CA THR A 20 -4.56 16.44 -13.39
C THR A 20 -3.83 16.04 -12.10
N LEU A 21 -4.42 16.33 -10.94
CA LEU A 21 -3.87 15.93 -9.64
C LEU A 21 -3.81 14.40 -9.49
N GLN A 22 -4.78 13.68 -10.04
CA GLN A 22 -4.78 12.21 -10.03
C GLN A 22 -3.67 11.63 -10.92
N ILE A 23 -3.44 12.20 -12.10
CA ILE A 23 -2.31 11.83 -12.98
C ILE A 23 -0.97 12.09 -12.29
N VAL A 24 -0.81 13.25 -11.64
CA VAL A 24 0.40 13.60 -10.89
C VAL A 24 0.62 12.64 -9.72
N ARG A 25 -0.45 12.28 -8.99
CA ARG A 25 -0.38 11.32 -7.88
C ARG A 25 0.06 9.92 -8.34
N VAL A 26 -0.48 9.44 -9.45
CA VAL A 26 -0.11 8.14 -10.03
C VAL A 26 1.38 8.14 -10.43
N ARG A 27 1.84 9.18 -11.14
CA ARG A 27 3.25 9.30 -11.53
C ARG A 27 4.19 9.41 -10.33
N ALA A 28 3.80 10.14 -9.29
CA ALA A 28 4.62 10.24 -8.07
C ALA A 28 4.78 8.87 -7.41
N VAL A 29 3.72 8.06 -7.34
CA VAL A 29 3.78 6.69 -6.81
C VAL A 29 4.62 5.78 -7.71
N GLU A 30 4.51 5.91 -9.04
CA GLU A 30 5.30 5.13 -10.00
C GLU A 30 6.79 5.46 -9.96
N GLU A 31 7.16 6.75 -9.88
CA GLU A 31 8.55 7.20 -9.79
C GLU A 31 9.15 6.87 -8.42
N MET A 32 8.39 7.01 -7.33
CA MET A 32 8.81 6.50 -6.01
C MET A 32 9.02 4.98 -6.03
N GLY A 33 8.18 4.23 -6.77
CA GLY A 33 8.31 2.79 -6.96
C GLY A 33 9.53 2.35 -7.78
N LYS A 34 10.07 3.22 -8.66
CA LYS A 34 11.32 2.96 -9.40
C LYS A 34 12.55 3.08 -8.50
N ASP A 35 12.55 4.02 -7.55
CA ASP A 35 13.69 4.22 -6.63
C ASP A 35 13.64 3.30 -5.41
N LEU A 36 12.44 2.84 -4.99
CA LEU A 36 12.26 1.96 -3.82
C LEU A 36 12.40 0.46 -4.13
N GLY A 37 12.57 0.09 -5.40
CA GLY A 37 12.71 -1.31 -5.83
C GLY A 37 11.39 -2.07 -5.98
N GLU A 38 11.48 -3.27 -6.55
CA GLU A 38 10.32 -4.08 -6.93
C GLU A 38 9.47 -4.52 -5.73
N ALA A 39 10.09 -4.80 -4.58
CA ALA A 39 9.41 -5.16 -3.34
C ALA A 39 8.48 -4.03 -2.84
N ALA A 40 8.92 -2.77 -2.88
CA ALA A 40 8.08 -1.64 -2.47
C ALA A 40 6.86 -1.45 -3.38
N SER A 41 7.06 -1.65 -4.69
CA SER A 41 5.96 -1.63 -5.66
C SER A 41 4.93 -2.73 -5.38
N VAL A 42 5.38 -3.95 -5.03
CA VAL A 42 4.49 -5.06 -4.66
C VAL A 42 3.78 -4.79 -3.34
N LEU A 43 4.48 -4.31 -2.31
CA LEU A 43 3.90 -3.97 -1.02
C LEU A 43 2.78 -2.91 -1.16
N GLY A 44 3.03 -1.85 -1.94
CA GLY A 44 2.02 -0.83 -2.23
C GLY A 44 0.77 -1.39 -2.92
N ARG A 45 0.94 -2.32 -3.86
CA ARG A 45 -0.20 -3.00 -4.51
C ARG A 45 -0.95 -3.91 -3.52
N LEU A 46 -0.24 -4.67 -2.68
CA LEU A 46 -0.82 -5.59 -1.71
C LEU A 46 -1.71 -4.87 -0.70
N VAL A 47 -1.29 -3.71 -0.23
CA VAL A 47 -2.06 -2.87 0.70
C VAL A 47 -3.39 -2.39 0.08
N GLY A 48 -3.45 -2.26 -1.24
CA GLY A 48 -4.65 -1.89 -1.99
C GLY A 48 -5.69 -3.01 -2.18
N TYR A 49 -5.38 -4.26 -1.79
CA TYR A 49 -6.37 -5.34 -1.82
C TYR A 49 -7.27 -5.29 -0.59
N GLU A 50 -8.53 -4.95 -0.84
CA GLU A 50 -9.60 -4.88 0.17
C GLU A 50 -9.88 -6.26 0.78
N ARG A 51 -9.86 -7.32 -0.02
CA ARG A 51 -10.12 -8.69 0.45
C ARG A 51 -8.85 -9.33 0.98
N VAL A 52 -8.92 -9.82 2.22
CA VAL A 52 -7.80 -10.48 2.91
C VAL A 52 -7.34 -11.73 2.15
N GLU A 53 -8.28 -12.50 1.61
CA GLU A 53 -7.98 -13.74 0.89
C GLU A 53 -7.22 -13.47 -0.40
N GLU A 54 -7.64 -12.46 -1.16
CA GLU A 54 -6.97 -12.06 -2.41
C GLU A 54 -5.56 -11.56 -2.13
N ARG A 55 -5.41 -10.71 -1.11
CA ARG A 55 -4.11 -10.20 -0.69
C ARG A 55 -3.15 -11.33 -0.31
N ARG A 56 -3.62 -12.28 0.50
CA ARG A 56 -2.83 -13.45 0.93
C ARG A 56 -2.45 -14.33 -0.26
N ALA A 57 -3.38 -14.58 -1.17
CA ALA A 57 -3.11 -15.38 -2.36
C ALA A 57 -2.02 -14.75 -3.23
N VAL A 58 -2.13 -13.45 -3.49
CA VAL A 58 -1.15 -12.70 -4.31
C VAL A 58 0.22 -12.64 -3.60
N LEU A 59 0.23 -12.39 -2.28
CA LEU A 59 1.46 -12.38 -1.51
C LEU A 59 2.16 -13.75 -1.56
N ARG A 60 1.44 -14.84 -1.28
CA ARG A 60 2.01 -16.21 -1.33
C ARG A 60 2.56 -16.55 -2.70
N ALA A 61 1.80 -16.29 -3.76
CA ALA A 61 2.27 -16.52 -5.13
C ALA A 61 3.55 -15.72 -5.43
N GLY A 62 3.63 -14.46 -4.96
CA GLY A 62 4.82 -13.63 -5.11
C GLY A 62 6.04 -14.17 -4.34
N LEU A 63 5.84 -14.61 -3.10
CA LEU A 63 6.89 -15.17 -2.25
C LEU A 63 7.41 -16.50 -2.80
N GLU A 64 6.52 -17.40 -3.24
CA GLU A 64 6.89 -18.68 -3.84
C GLU A 64 7.65 -18.51 -5.17
N ALA A 65 7.21 -17.58 -6.02
CA ALA A 65 7.82 -17.36 -7.33
C ALA A 65 9.21 -16.69 -7.25
N ARG A 66 9.46 -15.85 -6.23
CA ARG A 66 10.66 -15.00 -6.14
C ARG A 66 11.63 -15.42 -5.04
N GLY A 67 11.16 -16.25 -4.11
CA GLY A 67 11.97 -16.88 -3.08
C GLY A 67 12.38 -15.95 -1.93
N THR A 68 13.36 -16.45 -1.17
CA THR A 68 13.73 -15.93 0.16
C THR A 68 14.31 -14.53 0.15
N GLU A 69 15.05 -14.14 -0.89
CA GLU A 69 15.66 -12.80 -0.98
C GLU A 69 14.58 -11.72 -1.10
N PHE A 70 13.65 -11.91 -2.04
CA PHE A 70 12.48 -11.05 -2.19
C PHE A 70 11.64 -11.00 -0.91
N ALA A 71 11.44 -12.14 -0.25
CA ALA A 71 10.72 -12.21 1.01
C ALA A 71 11.39 -11.37 2.12
N ARG A 72 12.73 -11.35 2.18
CA ARG A 72 13.48 -10.52 3.15
C ARG A 72 13.34 -9.04 2.86
N GLU A 73 13.43 -8.63 1.59
CA GLU A 73 13.22 -7.23 1.20
C GLU A 73 11.81 -6.74 1.53
N MET A 74 10.80 -7.54 1.16
CA MET A 74 9.40 -7.28 1.49
C MET A 74 9.18 -7.15 3.00
N GLY A 75 9.79 -8.05 3.79
CA GLY A 75 9.69 -8.02 5.25
C GLY A 75 10.30 -6.76 5.85
N LYS A 76 11.48 -6.34 5.35
CA LYS A 76 12.12 -5.10 5.78
C LYS A 76 11.23 -3.89 5.52
N LEU A 77 10.64 -3.78 4.33
CA LEU A 77 9.75 -2.68 3.97
C LEU A 77 8.46 -2.67 4.80
N ALA A 78 7.88 -3.84 5.06
CA ALA A 78 6.70 -3.95 5.90
C ALA A 78 7.01 -3.52 7.34
N GLN A 79 8.18 -3.89 7.87
CA GLN A 79 8.62 -3.46 9.20
C GLN A 79 8.87 -1.95 9.27
N GLU A 80 9.59 -1.38 8.30
CA GLU A 80 9.81 0.08 8.22
C GLU A 80 8.49 0.86 8.16
N ALA A 81 7.48 0.32 7.45
CA ALA A 81 6.16 0.92 7.42
C ALA A 81 5.45 0.88 8.79
N LEU A 82 5.55 -0.23 9.52
CA LEU A 82 4.98 -0.37 10.87
C LEU A 82 5.66 0.57 11.87
N GLU A 83 6.99 0.62 11.86
CA GLU A 83 7.77 1.55 12.69
C GLU A 83 7.36 3.00 12.39
N GLY A 84 7.21 3.35 11.10
CA GLY A 84 6.74 4.68 10.69
C GLY A 84 5.30 4.99 11.11
N PHE A 85 4.43 4.00 11.34
CA PHE A 85 3.11 4.21 11.92
C PHE A 85 3.19 4.48 13.42
N GLU A 86 4.06 3.77 14.13
CA GLU A 86 4.27 3.94 15.57
C GLU A 86 4.90 5.31 15.89
N GLU A 87 5.92 5.72 15.13
CA GLU A 87 6.63 7.00 15.33
C GLU A 87 5.71 8.22 15.16
N LYS A 88 4.69 8.13 14.31
CA LYS A 88 3.76 9.25 14.05
C LYS A 88 2.72 9.45 15.14
N GLY A 89 2.59 8.51 16.08
CA GLY A 89 1.65 8.57 17.20
C GLY A 89 0.22 8.11 16.84
N GLU A 90 -0.55 7.81 17.90
CA GLU A 90 -1.92 7.29 17.78
C GLU A 90 -2.84 8.24 16.99
N GLY A 91 -3.61 7.67 16.06
CA GLY A 91 -4.60 8.41 15.26
C GLY A 91 -4.09 9.03 13.96
N VAL A 92 -2.78 8.92 13.65
CA VAL A 92 -2.21 9.44 12.39
C VAL A 92 -2.27 8.41 11.26
N ALA A 93 -2.10 7.14 11.57
CA ALA A 93 -2.25 6.05 10.61
C ALA A 93 -3.66 5.48 10.66
N ASP A 94 -4.22 5.18 9.47
CA ASP A 94 -5.48 4.46 9.34
C ASP A 94 -5.35 3.07 10.02
N PRO A 95 -6.18 2.73 11.03
CA PRO A 95 -6.11 1.44 11.72
C PRO A 95 -6.26 0.25 10.78
N GLU A 96 -7.03 0.40 9.70
CA GLU A 96 -7.20 -0.66 8.72
C GLU A 96 -5.91 -0.87 7.94
N LEU A 97 -5.25 0.22 7.51
CA LEU A 97 -3.94 0.17 6.87
C LEU A 97 -2.91 -0.53 7.75
N VAL A 98 -2.85 -0.19 9.04
CA VAL A 98 -1.95 -0.82 10.01
C VAL A 98 -2.19 -2.33 10.06
N GLN A 99 -3.45 -2.76 10.22
CA GLN A 99 -3.80 -4.18 10.22
C GLN A 99 -3.42 -4.88 8.91
N ARG A 100 -3.58 -4.21 7.77
CA ARG A 100 -3.21 -4.76 6.47
C ARG A 100 -1.71 -5.04 6.38
N VAL A 101 -0.87 -4.08 6.81
CA VAL A 101 0.59 -4.22 6.81
C VAL A 101 1.04 -5.27 7.84
N GLN A 102 0.44 -5.32 9.03
CA GLN A 102 0.71 -6.37 10.02
C GLN A 102 0.41 -7.77 9.47
N GLY A 103 -0.70 -7.94 8.75
CA GLY A 103 -1.04 -9.21 8.12
C GLY A 103 -0.05 -9.63 7.03
N ILE A 104 0.47 -8.66 6.26
CA ILE A 104 1.50 -8.91 5.24
C ILE A 104 2.81 -9.34 5.90
N ASP A 105 3.27 -8.59 6.91
CA ASP A 105 4.49 -8.90 7.67
C ASP A 105 4.43 -10.30 8.32
N TRP A 106 3.29 -10.67 8.91
CA TRP A 106 3.11 -12.00 9.50
C TRP A 106 3.25 -13.15 8.49
N GLU A 107 2.64 -13.04 7.30
CA GLU A 107 2.75 -14.08 6.26
C GLU A 107 4.18 -14.17 5.71
N ILE A 108 4.88 -13.03 5.56
CA ILE A 108 6.29 -13.00 5.12
C ILE A 108 7.18 -13.72 6.12
N ARG A 109 7.03 -13.43 7.43
CA ARG A 109 7.79 -14.11 8.48
C ARG A 109 7.51 -15.61 8.48
N SER A 110 6.25 -16.00 8.36
CA SER A 110 5.84 -17.41 8.28
C SER A 110 6.49 -18.13 7.09
N PHE A 111 6.56 -17.49 5.92
CA PHE A 111 7.25 -18.03 4.75
C PHE A 111 8.76 -18.19 5.00
N LEU A 112 9.40 -17.16 5.57
CA LEU A 112 10.83 -17.19 5.90
C LEU A 112 11.19 -18.22 6.97
N GLU A 113 10.27 -18.53 7.88
CA GLU A 113 10.43 -19.59 8.89
C GLU A 113 10.24 -20.98 8.29
N ALA A 114 9.23 -21.17 7.43
CA ALA A 114 9.01 -22.44 6.74
C ALA A 114 10.19 -22.84 5.84
N GLY A 115 10.83 -21.85 5.18
CA GLY A 115 12.04 -22.08 4.38
C GLY A 115 13.33 -22.36 5.17
N LYS A 116 13.29 -22.37 6.51
CA LYS A 116 14.45 -22.67 7.40
C LYS A 116 14.45 -24.11 7.94
N MET A 117 13.47 -24.95 7.61
CA MET A 117 13.53 -26.37 7.98
C MET A 117 14.55 -27.10 7.08
N PRO A 118 15.51 -27.84 7.67
CA PRO A 118 16.58 -28.54 6.96
C PRO A 118 16.08 -29.72 6.12
#